data_AF-A0A7X2MQA5-F1
#
_entry.id   AF-A0A7X2MQA5-F1
#
_cell.length_a   1.000
_cell.length_b   1.000
_cell.length_c   1.000
_cell.angle_alpha   90.00
_cell.angle_beta   90.00
_cell.angle_gamma   90.00
#
_symmetry.space_group_name_H-M   'P 1'
#
loop_
_entity.id
_entity.type
_entity.pdbx_description
1 polymer ?
#
loop_
_entity_poly.entity_id
_entity_poly.type
_entity_poly.pdbx_seq_one_letter_code
_entity_poly.pdbx_strand_id
1 'polypeptide(L)' 'MTISAGAGTPNIRQLHKFGGSSLADARCYQRVAGIMADYSQPGDLMVVSAAGSTT' A
#
# COMPACT_ATOMS: atom_id res chain seq x y z
N MET A 1 -12.46 -6.66 -10.10
CA MET A 1 -12.80 -7.92 -9.43
C MET A 1 -12.62 -7.66 -7.95
N THR A 2 -13.70 -7.39 -7.21
CA THR A 2 -13.67 -7.17 -5.77
C THR A 2 -14.57 -8.23 -5.15
N ILE A 3 -14.01 -9.09 -4.32
CA ILE A 3 -14.77 -10.06 -3.54
C ILE A 3 -15.03 -9.46 -2.16
N SER A 4 -16.29 -9.19 -1.85
CA SER A 4 -16.74 -8.77 -0.52
C SER A 4 -17.43 -9.96 0.12
N ALA A 5 -16.85 -10.52 1.18
CA ALA A 5 -17.48 -11.54 2.02
C ALA A 5 -17.89 -10.90 3.35
N GLY A 6 -19.20 -10.78 3.59
CA GLY A 6 -19.76 -10.26 4.82
C GLY A 6 -20.05 -11.38 5.82
N ALA A 7 -19.34 -11.40 6.94
CA ALA A 7 -19.74 -12.06 8.18
C ALA A 7 -19.07 -11.32 9.35
N GLY A 8 -19.84 -10.46 10.02
CA GLY A 8 -19.46 -9.61 11.17
C GLY A 8 -18.21 -8.78 10.91
N THR A 9 -18.30 -7.65 10.17
CA THR A 9 -17.16 -6.92 9.57
C THR A 9 -15.85 -7.22 10.28
N PRO A 10 -15.13 -8.27 9.84
CA PRO A 10 -13.76 -8.45 10.27
C PRO A 10 -13.13 -7.13 9.89
N ASN A 11 -12.35 -6.50 10.75
CA ASN A 11 -11.63 -5.30 10.35
C ASN A 11 -10.68 -5.75 9.22
N ILE A 12 -11.16 -5.70 7.96
CA ILE A 12 -10.51 -6.32 6.80
C ILE A 12 -9.30 -5.45 6.55
N ARG A 13 -8.20 -5.80 7.22
CA ARG A 13 -6.91 -5.13 7.06
C ARG A 13 -6.58 -5.13 5.59
N GLN A 14 -6.45 -3.94 5.04
CA GLN A 14 -6.03 -3.77 3.66
C GLN A 14 -4.53 -4.04 3.57
N LEU A 15 -4.13 -4.69 2.48
CA LEU A 15 -2.74 -4.91 2.13
C LEU A 15 -2.39 -4.04 0.93
N HIS A 16 -1.52 -3.06 1.15
CA HIS A 16 -1.05 -2.14 0.13
C HIS A 16 0.30 -2.60 -0.41
N LYS A 17 0.38 -2.92 -1.71
CA LYS A 17 1.63 -3.35 -2.36
C LYS A 17 2.18 -2.25 -3.25
N PHE A 18 3.43 -1.85 -3.03
CA PHE A 18 4.17 -0.94 -3.90
C PHE A 18 5.40 -1.62 -4.48
N GLY A 19 5.55 -1.57 -5.81
CA GLY A 19 6.72 -2.10 -6.51
C GLY A 19 7.89 -1.12 -6.50
N GLY A 20 9.07 -1.58 -6.93
CA GLY A 20 10.31 -0.78 -6.88
C GLY A 20 10.26 0.53 -7.68
N SER A 21 9.53 0.57 -8.80
CA SER A 21 9.33 1.82 -9.57
C SER A 21 8.52 2.87 -8.81
N SER A 22 7.61 2.44 -7.94
CA SER A 22 6.84 3.34 -7.05
C SER A 22 7.69 3.88 -5.90
N LEU A 23 8.95 3.43 -5.79
CA LEU A 23 9.92 3.79 -4.76
C LEU A 23 11.28 4.15 -5.39
N ALA A 24 11.29 4.57 -6.66
CA ALA A 24 12.50 4.82 -7.44
C ALA A 24 13.21 6.13 -7.07
N ASP A 25 12.45 7.17 -6.68
CA ASP A 25 12.99 8.46 -6.28
C ASP A 25 12.13 9.13 -5.18
N ALA A 26 12.61 10.26 -4.66
CA ALA A 26 11.96 10.97 -3.56
C ALA A 26 10.51 11.40 -3.88
N ARG A 27 10.19 11.75 -5.14
CA ARG A 27 8.84 12.14 -5.54
C ARG A 27 7.91 10.92 -5.57
N CYS A 28 8.43 9.76 -5.96
CA CYS A 28 7.71 8.49 -5.89
C CYS A 28 7.33 8.15 -4.43
N TYR A 29 8.27 8.30 -3.48
CA TYR A 29 7.98 8.12 -2.05
C TYR A 29 6.90 9.08 -1.54
N GLN A 30 6.97 10.37 -1.91
CA GLN A 30 5.94 11.34 -1.51
C GLN A 30 4.55 10.96 -2.04
N ARG A 31 4.47 10.43 -3.27
CA ARG A 31 3.20 9.94 -3.81
C ARG A 31 2.67 8.72 -3.05
N VAL A 32 3.52 7.76 -2.73
CA VAL A 32 3.15 6.60 -1.89
C VAL A 32 2.67 7.05 -0.52
N ALA A 33 3.37 8.01 0.11
CA ALA A 33 2.99 8.57 1.40
C ALA A 33 1.61 9.26 1.35
N GLY A 34 1.35 10.04 0.29
CA GLY A 34 0.02 10.65 0.09
C GLY A 34 -1.09 9.60 -0.07
N ILE A 35 -0.85 8.56 -0.89
CA ILE A 35 -1.81 7.46 -1.04
C ILE A 35 -2.07 6.78 0.31
N MET A 36 -1.04 6.57 1.13
CA MET A 36 -1.25 5.96 2.45
C MET A 36 -1.99 6.89 3.42
N ALA A 37 -1.70 8.19 3.39
CA ALA A 37 -2.40 9.15 4.23
C ALA A 37 -3.91 9.22 3.91
N ASP A 38 -4.25 9.15 2.62
CA ASP A 38 -5.64 9.31 2.16
C ASP A 38 -6.46 8.01 2.27
N TYR A 39 -5.82 6.85 2.17
CA TYR A 39 -6.53 5.57 1.96
C TYR A 39 -6.23 4.45 2.96
N SER A 40 -5.28 4.64 3.89
CA SER A 40 -4.98 3.59 4.90
C SER A 40 -5.76 3.82 6.19
N GLN A 41 -6.06 2.73 6.87
CA GLN A 41 -6.62 2.71 8.21
C GLN A 41 -5.61 2.13 9.22
N PRO A 42 -5.73 2.48 10.51
CA PRO A 42 -4.93 1.84 11.55
C PRO A 42 -5.09 0.31 11.53
N GLY A 43 -3.97 -0.39 11.35
CA GLY A 43 -3.93 -1.85 11.25
C GLY A 43 -3.73 -2.37 9.83
N ASP A 44 -3.83 -1.51 8.81
CA ASP A 44 -3.48 -1.86 7.44
C ASP A 44 -1.97 -2.11 7.30
N LEU A 45 -1.63 -2.98 6.34
CA LEU A 45 -0.26 -3.42 6.11
C LEU A 45 0.24 -2.91 4.77
N MET A 46 1.52 -2.54 4.72
CA MET A 46 2.20 -2.19 3.48
C MET A 46 3.33 -3.19 3.21
N VAL A 47 3.42 -3.65 1.97
CA VAL A 47 4.55 -4.44 1.47
C VAL A 47 5.22 -3.68 0.33
N VAL A 48 6.53 -3.47 0.46
CA VAL A 48 7.35 -2.72 -0.47
C VAL A 48 8.47 -3.59 -1.04
N SER A 49 8.82 -3.37 -2.30
CA SER A 49 10.07 -3.86 -2.88
C SER A 49 11.24 -2.91 -2.53
N ALA A 50 12.48 -3.33 -2.82
CA ALA A 50 13.63 -2.44 -2.78
C ALA A 50 13.45 -1.24 -3.72
N ALA A 51 14.10 -0.12 -3.42
CA ALA A 51 14.05 1.09 -4.24
C ALA A 51 14.43 0.79 -5.70
N GLY A 52 13.73 1.40 -6.66
CA GLY A 52 13.92 1.13 -8.09
C GLY A 52 15.40 1.16 -8.51
N SER A 53 15.79 0.27 -9.43
CA SER A 53 17.16 0.14 -9.95
C SER A 53 18.24 -0.40 -8.98
N THR A 54 17.87 -0.92 -7.80
CA THR A 54 18.81 -1.58 -6.88
C THR A 54 18.84 -3.12 -6.96
N THR A 55 18.15 -3.70 -7.96
CA THR A 55 18.15 -5.15 -8.28
C THR A 55 18.47 -5.39 -9.73
#